data_AF-A0A923EDD6-F1
#
_entry.id   AF-A0A923EDD6-F1
#
_cell.length_a   1.000
_cell.length_b   1.000
_cell.length_c   1.000
_cell.angle_alpha   90.00
_cell.angle_beta   90.00
_cell.angle_gamma   90.00
#
_symmetry.space_group_name_H-M   'P 1'
#
loop_
_entity.id
_entity.type
_entity.pdbx_description
1 polymer ?
#
loop_
_entity_poly.entity_id
_entity_poly.type
_entity_poly.pdbx_seq_one_letter_code
_entity_poly.pdbx_strand_id
1 'polypeptide(L)'
;MKENLTVIDNINEDIKNLLPTTYNILNESNLTVHPSVYKIILSGSRGLSNRFRENSDIDLSLLVDSKFLNKELNPEQILKEVLNVTLINWKSKVELDTVAVFDINNCNLKCFDYKSYSDKLCKMGDTDCLGLYKKQKGFHGYVPKIGISIKLIHPIITVWERKR
;
A
#
# COMPACT_ATOMS: atom_id res chain seq x y z
N MET A 1 -3.40 -7.71 -23.95
CA MET A 1 -2.62 -8.71 -23.19
C MET A 1 -3.48 -9.11 -22.01
N LYS A 2 -3.77 -10.39 -21.78
CA LYS A 2 -4.43 -10.81 -20.52
C LYS A 2 -3.37 -10.69 -19.43
N GLU A 3 -3.45 -9.67 -18.59
CA GLU A 3 -2.57 -9.54 -17.44
C GLU A 3 -2.91 -10.64 -16.44
N ASN A 4 -1.91 -11.44 -16.08
CA ASN A 4 -2.05 -12.46 -15.04
C ASN A 4 -2.11 -11.77 -13.68
N LEU A 5 -3.29 -11.33 -13.27
CA LEU A 5 -3.54 -10.74 -11.95
C LEU A 5 -3.07 -11.69 -10.84
N THR A 6 -2.60 -11.14 -9.72
CA THR A 6 -2.13 -11.92 -8.57
C THR A 6 -3.17 -11.87 -7.46
N VAL A 7 -3.83 -13.00 -7.19
CA VAL A 7 -4.66 -13.17 -6.00
C VAL A 7 -3.71 -13.40 -4.82
N ILE A 8 -3.94 -12.69 -3.71
CA ILE A 8 -3.15 -12.81 -2.49
C ILE A 8 -3.81 -13.85 -1.59
N ASP A 9 -3.18 -15.02 -1.46
CA ASP A 9 -3.64 -16.16 -0.66
C ASP A 9 -2.79 -16.42 0.58
N ASN A 10 -1.67 -15.71 0.74
CA ASN A 10 -0.70 -15.87 1.80
C ASN A 10 -0.48 -14.57 2.58
N ILE A 11 -1.53 -14.09 3.25
CA ILE A 11 -1.47 -12.94 4.14
C ILE A 11 -0.52 -13.23 5.31
N ASN A 12 0.31 -12.25 5.69
CA ASN A 12 1.24 -12.37 6.80
C ASN A 12 0.52 -12.71 8.12
N GLU A 13 0.85 -13.86 8.70
CA GLU A 13 0.29 -14.37 9.96
C GLU A 13 0.55 -13.45 11.16
N ASP A 14 1.57 -12.58 11.12
CA ASP A 14 1.79 -11.59 12.17
C ASP A 14 0.55 -10.70 12.38
N ILE A 15 -0.21 -10.44 11.32
CA ILE A 15 -1.44 -9.64 11.37
C ILE A 15 -2.51 -10.38 12.17
N LYS A 16 -2.58 -11.71 12.09
CA LYS A 16 -3.57 -12.51 12.83
C LYS A 16 -3.49 -12.29 14.34
N ASN A 17 -2.28 -12.18 14.86
CA ASN A 17 -2.04 -11.97 16.29
C ASN A 17 -2.25 -10.51 16.71
N LEU A 18 -1.92 -9.56 15.84
CA LEU A 18 -1.99 -8.12 16.16
C LEU A 18 -3.37 -7.52 15.90
N LEU A 19 -4.04 -7.95 14.83
CA LEU A 19 -5.25 -7.40 14.24
C LEU A 19 -6.11 -8.55 13.63
N PRO A 20 -6.63 -9.47 14.45
CA PRO A 20 -7.32 -10.68 13.97
C PRO A 20 -8.51 -10.37 13.05
N THR A 21 -9.28 -9.34 13.35
CA THR A 21 -10.40 -8.90 12.50
C THR A 21 -9.93 -8.45 11.12
N THR A 22 -8.86 -7.64 11.06
CA THR A 22 -8.28 -7.18 9.79
C THR A 22 -7.72 -8.35 9.00
N TYR A 23 -7.05 -9.30 9.65
CA TYR A 23 -6.55 -10.51 9.01
C TYR A 23 -7.69 -11.33 8.36
N ASN A 24 -8.81 -11.52 9.04
CA ASN A 24 -9.96 -12.23 8.48
C ASN A 24 -10.56 -11.48 7.28
N ILE A 25 -10.72 -10.16 7.39
CA ILE A 25 -11.23 -9.36 6.27
C ILE A 25 -10.31 -9.48 5.06
N LEU A 26 -8.99 -9.40 5.23
CA LEU A 26 -8.02 -9.51 4.14
C LEU A 26 -8.05 -10.88 3.45
N ASN A 27 -8.28 -11.97 4.21
CA ASN A 27 -8.40 -13.31 3.64
C ASN A 27 -9.73 -13.53 2.89
N GLU A 28 -10.82 -12.95 3.39
CA GLU A 28 -12.15 -13.12 2.81
C GLU A 28 -12.42 -12.15 1.64
N SER A 29 -11.64 -11.08 1.51
CA SER A 29 -11.91 -9.99 0.57
C SER A 29 -11.49 -10.23 -0.87
N ASN A 30 -10.94 -11.40 -1.21
CA ASN A 30 -10.39 -11.67 -2.54
C ASN A 30 -9.34 -10.61 -2.96
N LEU A 31 -8.46 -10.21 -2.02
CA LEU A 31 -7.41 -9.22 -2.27
C LEU A 31 -6.59 -9.63 -3.50
N THR A 32 -6.75 -8.86 -4.58
CA THR A 32 -6.11 -9.12 -5.88
C THR A 32 -5.32 -7.89 -6.27
N VAL A 33 -4.09 -8.05 -6.74
CA VAL A 33 -3.24 -6.92 -7.14
C VAL A 33 -2.71 -7.08 -8.55
N HIS A 34 -2.37 -5.94 -9.15
CA HIS A 34 -1.70 -5.90 -10.44
C HIS A 34 -0.25 -6.45 -10.31
N PRO A 35 0.30 -7.15 -11.33
CA PRO A 35 1.64 -7.76 -11.27
C PRO A 35 2.81 -6.81 -11.02
N SER A 36 2.62 -5.50 -11.19
CA SER A 36 3.66 -4.52 -10.84
C SER A 36 3.78 -4.28 -9.33
N VAL A 37 2.77 -4.66 -8.53
CA VAL A 37 2.84 -4.60 -7.07
C VAL A 37 3.79 -5.68 -6.57
N TYR A 38 4.77 -5.30 -5.77
CA TYR A 38 5.69 -6.24 -5.14
C TYR A 38 5.46 -6.36 -3.63
N LYS A 39 4.80 -5.39 -3.00
CA LYS A 39 4.56 -5.37 -1.57
C LYS A 39 3.26 -4.65 -1.24
N ILE A 40 2.54 -5.16 -0.25
CA ILE A 40 1.32 -4.56 0.30
C ILE A 40 1.59 -4.24 1.76
N ILE A 41 1.34 -2.98 2.13
CA ILE A 41 1.53 -2.48 3.47
C ILE A 41 0.18 -2.06 4.03
N LEU A 42 -0.18 -2.58 5.20
CA LEU A 42 -1.24 -2.05 6.04
C LEU A 42 -0.66 -0.91 6.85
N SER A 43 -1.17 0.28 6.62
CA SER A 43 -0.99 1.44 7.49
C SER A 43 -2.26 1.59 8.34
N GLY A 44 -2.16 2.26 9.50
CA GLY A 44 -3.33 2.47 10.33
C GLY A 44 -3.46 3.92 10.78
N SER A 45 -4.58 4.55 10.47
CA SER A 45 -5.05 5.68 11.26
C SER A 45 -5.83 5.14 12.47
N ARG A 46 -5.22 5.14 13.67
CA ARG A 46 -5.98 4.85 14.89
C ARG A 46 -6.87 6.02 15.35
N GLY A 47 -7.02 7.06 14.52
CA GLY A 47 -7.69 8.30 14.88
C GLY A 47 -7.10 8.96 16.13
N LEU A 48 -7.65 10.10 16.55
CA LEU A 48 -7.18 10.81 17.75
C LEU A 48 -7.45 10.04 19.06
N SER A 49 -8.40 9.11 19.06
CA SER A 49 -8.86 8.37 20.24
C SER A 49 -8.19 7.02 20.45
N ASN A 50 -7.24 6.62 19.58
CA ASN A 50 -6.59 5.31 19.60
C ASN A 50 -7.59 4.12 19.59
N ARG A 51 -8.78 4.33 19.02
CA ARG A 51 -9.86 3.35 18.87
C ARG A 51 -10.20 3.20 17.39
N PHE A 52 -10.48 1.97 16.95
CA PHE A 52 -11.01 1.75 15.62
C PHE A 52 -12.45 2.30 15.54
N ARG A 53 -12.86 2.75 14.35
CA ARG A 53 -14.27 3.03 14.06
C ARG A 53 -14.88 1.75 13.51
N GLU A 54 -16.13 1.45 13.83
CA GLU A 54 -16.80 0.25 13.31
C GLU A 54 -16.93 0.26 11.78
N ASN A 55 -16.91 1.45 11.18
CA ASN A 55 -16.84 1.67 9.73
C ASN A 55 -15.45 2.20 9.31
N SER A 56 -14.37 1.81 9.99
CA SER A 56 -13.03 2.22 9.58
C SER A 56 -12.65 1.55 8.28
N ASP A 57 -12.18 2.35 7.32
CA ASP A 57 -11.61 1.86 6.09
C ASP A 57 -10.34 1.03 6.38
N ILE A 58 -10.02 0.09 5.50
CA ILE A 58 -8.71 -0.59 5.52
C ILE A 58 -7.75 0.23 4.67
N ASP A 59 -6.73 0.83 5.28
CA ASP A 59 -5.70 1.60 4.59
C ASP A 59 -4.58 0.71 4.04
N LEU A 60 -4.58 0.41 2.73
CA LEU A 60 -3.51 -0.33 2.06
C LEU A 60 -2.66 0.55 1.13
N SER A 61 -1.35 0.50 1.33
CA SER A 61 -0.37 1.01 0.36
C SER A 61 0.13 -0.14 -0.53
N LEU A 62 -0.09 -0.01 -1.84
CA LEU A 62 0.36 -0.96 -2.86
C LEU A 62 1.68 -0.47 -3.45
N LEU A 63 2.80 -1.04 -3.04
CA LEU A 63 4.13 -0.62 -3.51
C LEU A 63 4.42 -1.22 -4.89
N VAL A 64 4.63 -0.33 -5.86
CA VAL A 64 4.87 -0.65 -7.26
C VAL A 64 6.36 -0.69 -7.55
N ASP A 65 6.79 -1.74 -8.25
CA ASP A 65 8.19 -1.95 -8.62
C ASP A 65 8.59 -0.97 -9.73
N SER A 66 9.64 -0.16 -9.48
CA SER A 66 10.05 0.94 -10.35
C SER A 66 10.44 0.48 -11.76
N LYS A 67 10.80 -0.80 -11.95
CA LYS A 67 11.06 -1.36 -13.27
C LYS A 67 9.85 -1.33 -14.21
N PHE A 68 8.63 -1.27 -13.66
CA PHE A 68 7.42 -1.11 -14.46
C PHE A 68 7.14 0.36 -14.80
N LEU A 69 7.64 1.30 -13.99
CA LEU A 69 7.44 2.73 -14.20
C LEU A 69 8.47 3.34 -15.17
N ASN A 70 9.62 2.71 -15.33
CA ASN A 70 10.71 3.19 -16.21
C ASN A 70 10.54 2.85 -17.71
N LYS A 71 9.48 2.12 -18.09
CA LYS A 71 9.27 1.63 -19.46
C LYS A 71 8.26 2.49 -20.22
N GLU A 72 8.67 3.59 -20.85
CA GLU A 72 7.93 4.41 -21.88
C GLU A 72 6.43 4.76 -21.64
N LEU A 73 5.82 4.28 -20.55
CA LEU A 73 4.43 4.38 -20.18
C LEU A 73 4.31 5.50 -19.15
N ASN A 74 3.21 6.24 -19.24
CA ASN A 74 2.89 7.26 -18.25
C ASN A 74 2.76 6.60 -16.86
N PRO A 75 3.64 6.90 -15.88
CA PRO A 75 3.59 6.30 -14.55
C PRO A 75 2.21 6.44 -13.88
N GLU A 76 1.52 7.55 -14.12
CA GLU A 76 0.17 7.76 -13.63
C GLU A 76 -0.81 6.69 -14.14
N GLN A 77 -0.71 6.30 -15.40
CA GLN A 77 -1.61 5.29 -15.98
C GLN A 77 -1.39 3.93 -15.31
N ILE A 78 -0.15 3.50 -15.13
CA ILE A 78 0.16 2.24 -14.46
C ILE A 78 -0.33 2.26 -13.01
N LEU A 79 -0.08 3.34 -12.28
CA LEU A 79 -0.52 3.47 -10.89
C LEU A 79 -2.06 3.49 -10.77
N LYS A 80 -2.74 4.10 -11.73
CA LYS A 80 -4.21 4.07 -11.83
C LYS A 80 -4.74 2.66 -12.11
N GLU A 81 -4.10 1.92 -13.01
CA GLU A 81 -4.43 0.52 -13.31
C GLU A 81 -4.21 -0.39 -12.10
N VAL A 82 -3.09 -0.21 -11.38
CA VAL A 82 -2.80 -0.90 -10.11
C VAL A 82 -3.95 -0.72 -9.11
N LEU A 83 -4.41 0.51 -8.89
CA LEU A 83 -5.54 0.75 -7.99
C LEU A 83 -6.84 0.12 -8.50
N ASN A 84 -7.12 0.25 -9.79
CA ASN A 84 -8.35 -0.29 -10.38
C ASN A 84 -8.45 -1.80 -10.22
N VAL A 85 -7.36 -2.53 -10.45
CA VAL A 85 -7.31 -3.99 -10.28
C VAL A 85 -7.71 -4.35 -8.85
N THR A 86 -7.12 -3.70 -7.85
CA THR A 86 -7.41 -4.00 -6.45
C THR A 86 -8.84 -3.65 -6.08
N LEU A 87 -9.31 -2.45 -6.44
CA LEU A 87 -10.65 -1.97 -6.07
C LEU A 87 -11.77 -2.77 -6.73
N ILE A 88 -11.64 -3.17 -7.99
CA ILE A 88 -12.68 -3.94 -8.71
C ILE A 88 -12.80 -5.38 -8.17
N ASN A 89 -11.70 -5.94 -7.68
CA ASN A 89 -11.66 -7.32 -7.19
C ASN A 89 -11.90 -7.43 -5.67
N TRP A 90 -11.96 -6.31 -4.95
CA TRP A 90 -12.22 -6.25 -3.52
C TRP A 90 -13.66 -6.69 -3.19
N LYS A 91 -13.79 -7.72 -2.35
CA LYS A 91 -15.05 -8.34 -1.94
C LYS A 91 -15.22 -8.33 -0.42
N SER A 92 -15.28 -7.14 0.18
CA SER A 92 -15.65 -6.97 1.58
C SER A 92 -16.72 -5.91 1.73
N LYS A 93 -17.47 -5.99 2.85
CA LYS A 93 -18.38 -4.92 3.29
C LYS A 93 -17.62 -3.72 3.87
N VAL A 94 -16.37 -3.92 4.26
CA VAL A 94 -15.48 -2.85 4.72
C VAL A 94 -14.87 -2.16 3.52
N GLU A 95 -14.92 -0.83 3.51
CA GLU A 95 -14.33 -0.02 2.46
C GLU A 95 -12.80 -0.18 2.47
N LEU A 96 -12.23 -0.29 1.27
CA LEU A 96 -10.79 -0.33 1.07
C LEU A 96 -10.32 1.07 0.70
N ASP A 97 -9.59 1.71 1.60
CA ASP A 97 -8.86 2.92 1.30
C ASP A 97 -7.46 2.53 0.80
N THR A 98 -7.14 2.81 -0.46
CA THR A 98 -5.88 2.34 -1.03
C THR A 98 -5.20 3.34 -1.95
N VAL A 99 -3.88 3.30 -1.90
CA VAL A 99 -2.98 4.12 -2.70
C VAL A 99 -1.94 3.26 -3.41
N ALA A 100 -1.64 3.58 -4.66
CA ALA A 100 -0.52 2.97 -5.38
C ALA A 100 0.73 3.82 -5.13
N VAL A 101 1.74 3.24 -4.50
CA VAL A 101 2.95 3.93 -4.03
C VAL A 101 4.13 3.57 -4.93
N PHE A 102 4.98 4.54 -5.21
CA PHE A 102 6.24 4.32 -5.89
C PHE A 102 7.40 5.03 -5.18
N ASP A 103 8.59 4.47 -5.37
CA ASP A 103 9.83 5.00 -4.84
C ASP A 103 10.38 6.08 -5.77
N ILE A 104 10.51 7.30 -5.27
CA ILE A 104 11.07 8.43 -6.04
C ILE A 104 12.59 8.28 -6.19
N ASN A 105 13.24 7.72 -5.18
CA ASN A 105 14.70 7.70 -5.02
C ASN A 105 15.33 6.35 -5.38
N ASN A 106 14.54 5.35 -5.80
CA ASN A 106 14.97 3.98 -6.05
C ASN A 106 15.75 3.35 -4.88
N CYS A 107 15.42 3.70 -3.64
CA CYS A 107 16.00 3.14 -2.42
C CYS A 107 15.33 1.84 -1.95
N ASN A 108 14.36 1.32 -2.73
CA ASN A 108 13.42 0.25 -2.44
C ASN A 108 12.55 0.49 -1.20
N LEU A 109 12.38 1.75 -0.78
CA LEU A 109 11.65 2.13 0.42
C LEU A 109 11.97 1.24 1.64
N LYS A 110 13.25 0.92 1.91
CA LYS A 110 13.63 0.01 3.03
C LYS A 110 13.12 0.43 4.41
N CYS A 111 12.81 1.71 4.58
CA CYS A 111 12.12 2.21 5.77
C CYS A 111 10.71 1.60 5.95
N PHE A 112 10.14 0.99 4.90
CA PHE A 112 8.86 0.28 4.91
C PHE A 112 8.94 -1.19 5.36
N ASP A 113 10.12 -1.67 5.76
CA ASP A 113 10.32 -3.06 6.18
C ASP A 113 10.16 -3.28 7.68
N TYR A 114 9.96 -2.22 8.46
CA TYR A 114 10.01 -2.25 9.92
C TYR A 114 8.72 -1.74 10.55
N LYS A 115 8.28 -2.40 11.62
CA LYS A 115 7.07 -2.00 12.37
C LYS A 115 7.23 -0.62 13.02
N SER A 116 8.46 -0.25 13.37
CA SER A 116 8.83 1.07 13.90
C SER A 116 9.81 1.79 12.98
N TYR A 117 9.70 3.11 12.94
CA TYR A 117 10.60 3.96 12.19
C TYR A 117 12.03 3.92 12.77
N SER A 118 13.04 4.01 11.90
CA SER A 118 14.43 4.25 12.30
C SER A 118 15.13 5.20 11.31
N ASP A 119 15.77 6.25 11.84
CA ASP A 119 16.54 7.20 11.03
C ASP A 119 17.70 6.51 10.28
N LYS A 120 18.19 5.36 10.77
CA LYS A 120 19.25 4.59 10.10
C LYS A 120 18.79 3.96 8.78
N LEU A 121 17.48 3.79 8.58
CA LEU A 121 16.89 3.10 7.44
C LEU A 121 16.45 4.04 6.33
N CYS A 122 16.22 5.32 6.64
CA CYS A 122 15.82 6.34 5.67
C CYS A 122 16.99 7.29 5.36
N LYS A 123 17.96 6.81 4.57
CA LYS A 123 19.20 7.56 4.27
C LYS A 123 18.99 8.83 3.45
N MET A 124 17.87 8.92 2.73
CA MET A 124 17.56 10.03 1.81
C MET A 124 16.79 11.17 2.47
N GLY A 125 16.53 11.09 3.79
CA GLY A 125 15.62 11.98 4.49
C GLY A 125 14.21 11.39 4.55
N ASP A 126 13.48 11.64 5.63
CA ASP A 126 12.17 11.03 5.88
C ASP A 126 11.01 11.66 5.10
N THR A 127 11.24 12.82 4.48
CA THR A 127 10.23 13.62 3.79
C THR A 127 10.33 13.43 2.27
N ASP A 128 9.18 13.30 1.58
CA ASP A 128 9.10 13.18 0.12
C ASP A 128 9.93 12.02 -0.49
N CYS A 129 10.04 10.91 0.23
CA CYS A 129 10.73 9.71 -0.24
C CYS A 129 9.89 8.83 -1.16
N LEU A 130 8.57 9.02 -1.17
CA LEU A 130 7.63 8.24 -1.98
C LEU A 130 6.63 9.16 -2.68
N GLY A 131 6.21 8.76 -3.87
CA GLY A 131 5.09 9.33 -4.58
C GLY A 131 3.94 8.34 -4.59
N LEU A 132 2.74 8.81 -4.93
CA LEU A 132 1.56 7.96 -4.99
C LEU A 132 0.57 8.37 -6.07
N TYR A 133 -0.32 7.45 -6.40
CA TYR A 133 -1.61 7.74 -7.02
C TYR A 133 -2.71 7.35 -6.03
N LYS A 134 -3.73 8.20 -5.89
CA LYS A 134 -4.88 7.92 -5.01
C LYS A 134 -6.20 8.32 -5.62
N LYS A 135 -7.26 7.66 -5.15
CA LYS A 135 -8.66 7.99 -5.41
C LYS A 135 -9.39 8.10 -4.08
N GLN A 136 -9.47 9.32 -3.54
CA GLN A 136 -10.12 9.56 -2.25
C GLN A 136 -10.89 10.86 -2.29
N LYS A 137 -12.15 10.87 -1.79
CA LYS A 137 -12.92 12.09 -1.47
C LYS A 137 -12.90 13.17 -2.56
N GLY A 138 -13.07 12.77 -3.83
CA GLY A 138 -13.08 13.68 -4.98
C GLY A 138 -11.70 14.05 -5.54
N PHE A 139 -10.60 13.62 -4.92
CA PHE A 139 -9.25 13.73 -5.48
C PHE A 139 -8.83 12.45 -6.17
N HIS A 140 -8.55 12.56 -7.47
CA HIS A 140 -8.09 11.47 -8.32
C HIS A 140 -6.82 11.97 -9.01
N GLY A 141 -5.64 11.53 -8.58
CA GLY A 141 -4.43 12.10 -9.15
C GLY A 141 -3.12 11.47 -8.72
N TYR A 142 -2.15 11.70 -9.59
CA TYR A 142 -0.74 11.42 -9.39
C TYR A 142 -0.09 12.51 -8.53
N VAL A 143 0.58 12.09 -7.46
CA VAL A 143 1.23 12.96 -6.49
C VAL A 143 2.70 12.52 -6.41
N PRO A 144 3.61 13.16 -7.17
CA PRO A 144 5.00 12.75 -7.23
C PRO A 144 5.79 13.07 -5.96
N LYS A 145 5.32 14.01 -5.14
CA LYS A 145 5.86 14.33 -3.82
C LYS A 145 4.69 14.61 -2.90
N ILE A 146 4.59 13.84 -1.83
CA ILE A 146 3.40 13.78 -0.97
C ILE A 146 3.41 14.82 0.15
N GLY A 147 4.53 15.47 0.41
CA GLY A 147 4.71 16.46 1.46
C GLY A 147 4.65 15.90 2.89
N ILE A 148 4.81 14.59 3.08
CA ILE A 148 4.73 13.95 4.40
C ILE A 148 6.03 13.23 4.78
N SER A 149 6.30 13.20 6.09
CA SER A 149 7.37 12.41 6.69
C SER A 149 6.92 10.95 6.87
N ILE A 150 7.75 10.00 6.46
CA ILE A 150 7.53 8.56 6.64
C ILE A 150 7.34 8.20 8.11
N LYS A 151 7.96 8.95 9.05
CA LYS A 151 7.79 8.76 10.50
C LYS A 151 6.32 8.77 10.93
N LEU A 152 5.49 9.53 10.22
CA LEU A 152 4.07 9.72 10.50
C LEU A 152 3.16 8.63 9.90
N ILE A 153 3.71 7.74 9.07
CA ILE A 153 2.97 6.65 8.42
C ILE A 153 2.99 5.38 9.29
N HIS A 154 3.83 5.34 10.34
CA HIS A 154 3.92 4.20 11.24
C HIS A 154 2.73 4.10 12.23
N PRO A 155 2.35 2.88 12.64
CA PRO A 155 2.97 1.60 12.29
C PRO A 155 2.61 1.15 10.87
N ILE A 156 3.57 0.49 10.24
CA ILE A 156 3.39 -0.18 8.96
C ILE A 156 3.55 -1.68 9.18
N ILE A 157 2.62 -2.45 8.63
CA ILE A 157 2.62 -3.90 8.75
C ILE A 157 2.60 -4.48 7.35
N THR A 158 3.58 -5.32 7.04
CA THR A 158 3.63 -5.99 5.74
C THR A 158 2.51 -7.02 5.69
N VAL A 159 1.55 -6.81 4.78
CA VAL A 159 0.44 -7.74 4.49
C VAL A 159 0.93 -8.87 3.62
N TRP A 160 1.68 -8.52 2.58
CA TRP A 160 2.19 -9.45 1.59
C TRP A 160 3.43 -8.87 0.91
N GLU A 161 4.34 -9.74 0.51
CA GLU A 161 5.48 -9.40 -0.34
C GLU A 161 5.72 -10.53 -1.34
N ARG A 162 5.96 -10.15 -2.59
CA ARG A 162 6.31 -11.09 -3.65
C ARG A 162 7.67 -11.71 -3.33
N LYS A 163 7.71 -13.05 -3.26
CA LYS A 163 8.97 -13.80 -3.17
C LYS A 163 9.85 -13.45 -4.37
N ARG A 164 11.09 -13.04 -4.11
CA ARG A 164 12.11 -12.76 -5.12
C ARG A 164 12.74 -14.06 -5.62
#